data_AF-A0A956ZBD6-F1
#
_entry.id   AF-A0A956ZBD6-F1
#
_cell.length_a   1.000
_cell.length_b   1.000
_cell.length_c   1.000
_cell.angle_alpha   90.00
_cell.angle_beta   90.00
_cell.angle_gamma   90.00
#
_symmetry.space_group_name_H-M   'P 1'
#
loop_
_entity.id
_entity.type
_entity.pdbx_description
1 polymer ?
#
loop_
_entity_poly.entity_id
_entity_poly.type
_entity_poly.pdbx_seq_one_letter_code
_entity_poly.pdbx_strand_id
1 'polypeptide(L)'
;MRTASLYTALLLLLALTAASCKSGGDENKTATKEDSATTSESPGADSQGGEPVEGDWLIYHIGAEPGTLNPIVATDAYESVINGGNIYETLIERDNATLELKPLLAESW
;
A
#
# COMPACT_ATOMS: atom_id res chain seq x y z
N MET A 1 35.14 -25.75 14.20
CA MET A 1 34.06 -26.76 14.24
C MET A 1 32.66 -26.19 14.53
N ARG A 2 32.51 -25.10 15.30
CA ARG A 2 31.19 -24.48 15.56
C ARG A 2 30.56 -23.74 14.36
N THR A 3 31.39 -23.14 13.50
CA THR A 3 30.93 -22.40 12.31
C THR A 3 30.47 -23.33 11.17
N ALA A 4 31.10 -24.49 10.98
CA ALA A 4 30.66 -25.49 10.00
C ALA A 4 29.26 -26.05 10.33
N SER A 5 28.94 -26.25 11.61
CA SER A 5 27.62 -26.70 12.09
C SER A 5 26.53 -25.63 11.95
N LEU A 6 26.91 -24.34 11.96
CA LEU A 6 25.99 -23.22 11.75
C LEU A 6 25.67 -23.04 10.26
N TYR A 7 26.66 -23.22 9.37
CA TYR A 7 26.43 -23.18 7.92
C TYR A 7 25.61 -24.36 7.40
N THR A 8 25.81 -25.58 7.93
CA THR A 8 24.97 -26.72 7.58
C THR A 8 23.53 -26.55 8.06
N ALA A 9 23.31 -25.97 9.24
CA ALA A 9 21.96 -25.65 9.73
C ALA A 9 21.28 -24.56 8.88
N LEU A 10 22.02 -23.51 8.48
CA LEU A 10 21.51 -22.42 7.65
C LEU A 10 21.15 -22.90 6.23
N LEU A 11 21.95 -23.79 5.64
CA LEU A 11 21.67 -24.39 4.34
C LEU A 11 20.47 -25.36 4.37
N LEU A 12 20.26 -26.08 5.48
CA LEU A 12 19.11 -26.96 5.66
C LEU A 12 17.79 -26.17 5.78
N LEU A 13 17.82 -25.01 6.44
CA LEU A 13 16.66 -24.11 6.60
C LEU A 13 16.24 -23.44 5.27
N LEU A 14 17.20 -23.12 4.40
CA LEU A 14 16.93 -22.50 3.10
C LEU A 14 16.32 -23.48 2.08
N ALA A 15 16.54 -24.78 2.24
CA ALA A 15 15.99 -25.81 1.37
C ALA A 15 14.50 -26.13 1.65
N LEU A 16 14.01 -25.85 2.86
CA LEU A 16 12.62 -26.16 3.24
C LEU A 16 11.58 -25.17 2.67
N THR A 17 11.98 -23.98 2.22
CA THR A 17 11.05 -22.95 1.75
C THR A 17 10.71 -23.04 0.26
N ALA A 18 11.44 -23.85 -0.51
CA ALA A 18 11.24 -23.97 -1.96
C ALA A 18 10.24 -25.07 -2.40
N ALA A 19 9.63 -25.81 -1.45
CA ALA A 19 8.77 -26.96 -1.76
C ALA A 19 7.25 -26.71 -1.65
N SER A 20 6.80 -25.46 -1.43
CA SER A 20 5.36 -25.16 -1.31
C SER A 20 4.83 -24.45 -2.56
N CYS A 21 4.76 -25.19 -3.66
CA CYS A 21 3.92 -24.82 -4.82
C CYS A 21 3.48 -26.11 -5.55
N LYS A 22 2.26 -26.59 -5.27
CA LYS A 22 1.55 -27.64 -6.03
C LYS A 22 0.05 -27.57 -5.70
N SER A 23 -0.78 -26.98 -6.56
CA SER A 23 -1.50 -27.56 -7.72
C SER A 23 -2.91 -28.04 -7.36
N GLY A 24 -3.90 -27.52 -8.07
CA GLY A 24 -5.25 -28.06 -8.15
C GLY A 24 -6.14 -27.23 -9.08
N GLY A 25 -6.35 -27.72 -10.30
CA GLY A 25 -7.40 -27.25 -11.23
C GLY A 25 -8.51 -28.30 -11.35
N ASP A 26 -9.77 -27.88 -11.48
CA ASP A 26 -10.62 -28.08 -12.69
C ASP A 26 -12.10 -27.67 -12.45
N GLU A 27 -12.61 -26.88 -13.40
CA GLU A 27 -13.95 -26.75 -14.03
C GLU A 27 -15.28 -26.93 -13.24
N ASN A 28 -16.23 -25.99 -13.41
CA ASN A 28 -17.46 -26.18 -14.21
C ASN A 28 -18.56 -25.12 -13.93
N LYS A 29 -19.22 -24.78 -15.03
CA LYS A 29 -20.23 -23.76 -15.36
C LYS A 29 -21.57 -23.95 -14.63
N THR A 30 -22.25 -22.86 -14.25
CA THR A 30 -23.71 -22.69 -14.42
C THR A 30 -24.07 -21.21 -14.34
N ALA A 31 -24.66 -20.71 -15.42
CA ALA A 31 -25.30 -19.41 -15.50
C ALA A 31 -26.80 -19.56 -15.22
N THR A 32 -27.38 -18.64 -14.45
CA THR A 32 -28.81 -18.30 -14.52
C THR A 32 -28.94 -16.79 -14.44
N LYS A 33 -29.69 -16.24 -15.40
CA LYS A 33 -29.98 -14.83 -15.66
C LYS A 33 -31.24 -14.38 -14.90
N GLU A 34 -31.46 -13.07 -14.96
CA GLU A 34 -32.65 -12.26 -14.59
C GLU A 34 -32.62 -11.71 -13.16
N ASP A 35 -32.92 -10.45 -12.88
CA ASP A 35 -33.10 -9.19 -13.63
C ASP A 35 -33.31 -8.15 -12.50
N SER A 36 -32.73 -6.96 -12.60
CA SER A 36 -33.37 -5.70 -12.20
C SER A 36 -32.35 -4.56 -12.21
N ALA A 37 -32.66 -3.55 -13.01
CA ALA A 37 -31.88 -2.36 -13.25
C ALA A 37 -31.68 -1.48 -12.01
N THR A 38 -30.53 -0.80 -11.94
CA THR A 38 -30.45 0.65 -11.69
C THR A 38 -29.11 1.15 -12.20
N THR A 39 -29.17 1.94 -13.26
CA THR A 39 -28.07 2.74 -13.81
C THR A 39 -27.66 3.81 -12.80
N SER A 40 -26.47 3.67 -12.24
CA SER A 40 -25.67 4.80 -11.74
C SER A 40 -24.40 4.82 -12.58
N GLU A 41 -24.31 5.76 -13.51
CA GLU A 41 -23.11 5.99 -14.31
C GLU A 41 -21.95 6.37 -13.39
N SER A 42 -20.99 5.45 -13.27
CA SER A 42 -19.67 5.68 -12.68
C SER A 42 -18.76 6.26 -13.75
N PRO A 43 -18.09 7.40 -13.55
CA PRO A 43 -17.01 7.82 -14.42
C PRO A 43 -15.77 7.01 -14.03
N GLY A 44 -15.58 5.86 -14.65
CA GLY A 44 -14.50 4.96 -14.28
C GLY A 44 -14.37 3.75 -15.18
N ALA A 45 -14.37 3.98 -16.50
CA ALA A 45 -14.07 2.95 -17.47
C ALA A 45 -13.27 3.55 -18.61
N ASP A 46 -11.96 3.73 -18.38
CA ASP A 46 -10.90 3.60 -19.38
C ASP A 46 -9.53 3.64 -18.69
N SER A 47 -9.20 2.60 -17.92
CA SER A 47 -7.79 2.31 -17.60
C SER A 47 -7.15 1.57 -18.78
N GLN A 48 -7.07 2.24 -19.92
CA GLN A 48 -6.12 1.88 -20.98
C GLN A 48 -4.74 2.30 -20.46
N GLY A 49 -3.81 1.35 -20.32
CA GLY A 49 -2.47 1.58 -19.76
C GLY A 49 -1.63 2.54 -20.59
N GLY A 50 -1.86 3.84 -20.42
CA GLY A 50 -0.99 4.93 -20.81
C GLY A 50 0.03 5.27 -19.71
N GLU A 51 1.02 6.09 -20.06
CA GLU A 51 1.92 6.71 -19.07
C GLU A 51 1.07 7.48 -18.04
N PRO A 52 1.41 7.41 -16.73
CA PRO A 52 0.68 8.14 -15.69
C PRO A 52 0.60 9.63 -16.06
N VAL A 53 -0.63 10.14 -16.17
CA VAL A 53 -0.86 11.55 -16.47
C VAL A 53 -0.83 12.33 -15.15
N GLU A 54 0.01 13.36 -15.07
CA GLU A 54 0.01 14.25 -13.91
C GLU A 54 -1.31 15.02 -13.81
N GLY A 55 -1.86 15.13 -12.60
CA GLY A 55 -3.04 15.96 -12.32
C GLY A 55 -4.40 15.28 -12.50
N ASP A 56 -4.45 13.95 -12.55
CA ASP A 56 -5.70 13.19 -12.49
C ASP A 56 -6.11 12.87 -11.03
N TRP A 57 -7.31 12.30 -10.86
CA TRP A 57 -7.88 11.97 -9.57
C TRP A 57 -7.24 10.73 -8.94
N LEU A 58 -6.80 10.87 -7.69
CA LEU A 58 -6.50 9.75 -6.81
C LEU A 58 -7.66 9.54 -5.83
N ILE A 59 -8.30 8.37 -5.89
CA ILE A 59 -9.30 7.94 -4.90
C ILE A 59 -8.63 6.94 -3.95
N TYR A 60 -8.49 7.32 -2.69
CA TYR A 60 -7.83 6.52 -1.66
C TYR A 60 -8.81 6.07 -0.58
N HIS A 61 -8.91 4.77 -0.33
CA HIS A 61 -9.75 4.20 0.73
C HIS A 61 -8.98 4.11 2.05
N ILE A 62 -9.56 4.62 3.13
CA ILE A 62 -9.07 4.47 4.50
C ILE A 62 -10.05 3.63 5.33
N GLY A 63 -9.50 2.80 6.22
CA GLY A 63 -10.27 1.78 6.96
C GLY A 63 -11.13 2.32 8.10
N ALA A 64 -10.92 3.56 8.52
CA ALA A 64 -11.78 4.26 9.49
C ALA A 64 -11.68 5.77 9.29
N GLU A 65 -12.65 6.47 9.87
CA GLU A 65 -12.65 7.94 9.93
C GLU A 65 -11.65 8.42 11.02
N PRO A 66 -10.83 9.45 10.74
CA PRO A 66 -9.94 10.02 11.74
C PRO A 66 -10.73 10.72 12.85
N GLY A 67 -10.19 10.74 14.07
CA GLY A 67 -10.86 11.40 15.20
C GLY A 67 -10.84 12.94 15.12
N THR A 68 -9.79 13.50 14.53
CA THR A 68 -9.58 14.95 14.34
C THR A 68 -8.49 15.18 13.30
N LEU A 69 -8.52 16.33 12.61
CA LEU A 69 -7.45 16.77 11.71
C LEU A 69 -6.58 17.89 12.30
N ASN A 70 -6.79 18.27 13.56
CA ASN A 70 -5.90 19.21 14.23
C ASN A 70 -4.61 18.49 14.61
N PRO A 71 -3.45 18.80 13.97
CA PRO A 71 -2.21 18.05 14.16
C PRO A 71 -1.63 18.21 15.58
N ILE A 72 -2.11 19.16 16.38
CA ILE A 72 -1.69 19.34 17.77
C ILE A 72 -2.27 18.27 18.70
N VAL A 73 -3.44 17.72 18.36
CA VAL A 73 -4.19 16.78 19.22
C VAL A 73 -4.50 15.45 18.53
N ALA A 74 -4.22 15.31 17.24
CA ALA A 74 -4.35 14.06 16.52
C ALA A 74 -3.31 13.03 16.98
N THR A 75 -3.72 11.77 17.07
CA THR A 75 -2.85 10.68 17.53
C THR A 75 -3.09 9.35 16.79
N ASP A 76 -4.02 9.32 15.84
CA ASP A 76 -4.42 8.10 15.13
C ASP A 76 -3.75 8.00 13.74
N ALA A 77 -3.64 6.78 13.24
CA ALA A 77 -2.94 6.52 11.98
C ALA A 77 -3.74 6.98 10.74
N TYR A 78 -5.06 7.09 10.82
CA TYR A 78 -5.91 7.48 9.69
C TYR A 78 -5.81 8.99 9.45
N GLU A 79 -5.69 9.79 10.51
CA GLU A 79 -5.33 11.19 10.40
C GLU A 79 -4.01 11.36 9.66
N SER A 80 -3.00 10.53 9.94
CA SER A 80 -1.68 10.70 9.36
C SER A 80 -1.65 10.45 7.86
N VAL A 81 -2.58 9.64 7.33
CA VAL A 81 -2.78 9.45 5.88
C VAL A 81 -3.24 10.76 5.23
N ILE A 82 -4.05 11.56 5.92
CA ILE A 82 -4.57 12.82 5.41
C ILE A 82 -3.58 13.95 5.68
N ASN A 83 -3.11 14.09 6.92
CA ASN A 83 -2.29 15.22 7.36
C ASN A 83 -0.82 15.12 6.95
N GLY A 84 -0.25 13.91 6.86
CA GLY A 84 1.19 13.65 6.68
C GLY A 84 1.76 14.10 5.35
N GLY A 85 1.89 15.42 5.16
CA GLY A 85 2.45 16.06 3.97
C GLY A 85 1.41 16.50 2.92
N ASN A 86 0.12 16.17 3.07
CA ASN A 86 -0.90 16.60 2.09
C ASN A 86 -1.62 17.90 2.48
N ILE A 87 -1.73 18.19 3.79
CA ILE A 87 -2.37 19.41 4.30
C ILE A 87 -1.37 20.28 5.04
N TYR A 88 -0.56 19.68 5.90
CA TYR A 88 0.42 20.38 6.72
C TYR A 88 1.83 19.96 6.33
N GLU A 89 2.71 20.95 6.29
CA GLU A 89 4.14 20.77 6.05
C GLU A 89 4.91 20.83 7.38
N THR A 90 5.92 19.99 7.50
CA THR A 90 6.85 19.97 8.64
C THR A 90 8.13 20.75 8.32
N LEU A 91 8.98 20.98 9.33
CA LEU A 91 10.28 21.62 9.10
C LEU A 91 11.20 20.74 8.25
N ILE A 92 11.19 19.45 8.55
CA ILE A 92 11.93 18.40 7.85
C ILE A 92 10.98 17.24 7.59
N GLU A 93 11.27 16.45 6.58
CA GLU A 93 10.50 15.24 6.26
C GLU A 93 11.45 14.04 6.11
N ARG A 94 10.87 12.84 6.02
CA ARG A 94 11.63 11.61 5.84
C ARG A 94 11.56 11.17 4.39
N ASP A 95 12.71 10.90 3.79
CA ASP A 95 12.76 10.25 2.49
C ASP A 95 12.24 8.80 2.61
N ASN A 96 11.20 8.44 1.86
CA ASN A 96 10.59 7.11 1.96
C ASN A 96 11.48 5.98 1.41
N ALA A 97 12.45 6.29 0.55
CA ALA A 97 13.36 5.30 -0.03
C ALA A 97 14.62 5.11 0.82
N THR A 98 15.24 6.19 1.29
CA THR A 98 16.51 6.15 2.04
C THR A 98 16.31 6.20 3.55
N LEU A 99 15.14 6.66 4.01
CA LEU A 99 14.80 6.87 5.42
C LEU A 99 15.61 7.97 6.13
N GLU A 100 16.36 8.76 5.34
CA GLU A 100 17.09 9.93 5.81
C GLU A 100 16.16 11.13 6.02
N LEU A 101 16.59 12.06 6.88
CA LEU A 101 15.87 13.32 7.08
C LEU A 101 16.30 14.30 5.99
N LYS A 102 15.34 14.89 5.30
CA LYS A 102 15.57 15.91 4.27
C LYS A 102 14.86 17.22 4.60
N PRO A 103 15.38 18.36 4.10
CA PRO A 103 14.75 19.66 4.27
C PRO A 103 13.34 19.68 3.69
N LEU A 104 12.41 20.39 4.34
CA LEU A 104 11.11 20.78 3.78
C LEU A 104 10.91 22.29 3.98
N LEU A 105 10.24 22.73 5.05
CA LEU A 105 10.11 24.17 5.35
C LEU A 105 11.39 24.79 5.91
N ALA A 106 12.23 24.01 6.60
CA ALA A 106 13.49 24.47 7.14
C ALA A 106 14.63 24.17 6.16
N GLU A 107 15.35 25.20 5.74
CA GLU A 107 16.50 25.08 4.82
C GLU A 107 17.77 24.55 5.51
N SER A 108 17.86 24.64 6.85
CA SER A 108 19.00 24.19 7.65
C SER A 108 18.63 23.93 9.11
N TRP A 109 19.32 23.02 9.79
CA TRP A 109 19.18 22.72 11.23
C TRP A 109 20.48 22.20 11.86
#